data_AF-A0A1E9BM14-F1
#
_entry.id   AF-A0A1E9BM14-F1
#
_cell.length_a   1.000
_cell.length_b   1.000
_cell.length_c   1.000
_cell.angle_alpha   90.00
_cell.angle_beta   90.00
_cell.angle_gamma   90.00
#
_symmetry.space_group_name_H-M   'P 1'
#
loop_
_entity.id
_entity.type
_entity.pdbx_description
1 polymer ?
#
loop_
_entity_poly.entity_id
_entity_poly.type
_entity_poly.pdbx_seq_one_letter_code
_entity_poly.pdbx_strand_id
1 'polypeptide(L)'
;MATSKLNKEQYANIGSFAGIMLVYNSTNKDGELVQTAQHFFGADFEPADKSDNEIFRVIKNMVAIMWHTIAEEKKLRADADGIRSKFRATTPAEIIICEKSGNRIKKYDLTDSVWARIGLVPTKVDLEKSNRDFQKTIHAAAKAIRNAMNFAPNLASLEKPAEKTTKTGKAEKVAEQPAGTVADESKKAA
;
A
#
# COMPACT_ATOMS: atom_id res chain seq x y z
N MET A 1 26.03 -3.61 -6.81
CA MET A 1 25.59 -2.19 -6.83
C MET A 1 24.07 -2.21 -6.84
N ALA A 2 23.38 -1.52 -5.93
CA ALA A 2 22.01 -1.89 -5.56
C ALA A 2 20.91 -0.84 -5.82
N THR A 3 21.24 0.43 -6.05
CA THR A 3 20.22 1.48 -6.26
C THR A 3 20.75 2.62 -7.15
N SER A 4 19.88 3.24 -7.94
CA SER A 4 20.12 4.53 -8.62
C SER A 4 18.87 5.41 -8.55
N LYS A 5 19.08 6.73 -8.52
CA LYS A 5 17.99 7.72 -8.49
C LYS A 5 17.91 8.43 -9.85
N LEU A 6 16.72 8.53 -10.39
CA LEU A 6 16.43 9.11 -11.71
C LEU A 6 15.59 10.39 -11.56
N ASN A 7 15.98 11.46 -12.25
CA ASN A 7 15.21 12.71 -12.37
C ASN A 7 14.09 12.60 -13.44
N LYS A 8 13.38 13.71 -13.73
CA LYS A 8 12.29 13.78 -14.73
C LYS A 8 12.72 13.24 -16.10
N GLU A 9 13.86 13.71 -16.60
CA GLU A 9 14.41 13.37 -17.92
C GLU A 9 14.99 11.96 -17.96
N GLN A 10 15.73 11.55 -16.93
CA GLN A 10 16.32 10.22 -16.82
C GLN A 10 15.26 9.12 -16.70
N TYR A 11 14.14 9.40 -16.04
CA TYR A 11 13.00 8.49 -15.98
C TYR A 11 12.20 8.50 -17.28
N ALA A 12 11.96 9.67 -17.90
CA ALA A 12 11.26 9.75 -19.18
C ALA A 12 12.00 9.08 -20.35
N ASN A 13 13.34 9.09 -20.32
CA ASN A 13 14.20 8.47 -21.34
C ASN A 13 14.70 7.07 -20.94
N ILE A 14 14.15 6.43 -19.91
CA ILE A 14 14.57 5.06 -19.57
C ILE A 14 13.98 4.06 -20.56
N GLY A 15 14.86 3.28 -21.19
CA GLY A 15 14.47 2.15 -22.04
C GLY A 15 14.09 0.92 -21.21
N SER A 16 14.48 -0.26 -21.70
CA SER A 16 14.45 -1.48 -20.90
C SER A 16 15.34 -1.35 -19.66
N PHE A 17 14.83 -1.81 -18.51
CA PHE A 17 15.60 -1.92 -17.27
C PHE A 17 15.28 -3.25 -16.57
N ALA A 18 16.25 -3.81 -15.86
CA ALA A 18 16.06 -4.99 -15.03
C ALA A 18 15.90 -4.60 -13.55
N GLY A 19 15.12 -5.35 -12.79
CA GLY A 19 14.94 -5.15 -11.34
C GLY A 19 13.64 -4.47 -10.94
N ILE A 20 13.64 -3.75 -9.80
CA ILE A 20 12.47 -3.07 -9.25
C ILE A 20 12.66 -1.55 -9.22
N MET A 21 11.61 -0.80 -9.56
CA MET A 21 11.62 0.65 -9.62
C MET A 21 10.43 1.24 -8.88
N LEU A 22 10.69 2.21 -8.01
CA LEU A 22 9.69 2.96 -7.27
C LEU A 22 9.54 4.34 -7.91
N VAL A 23 8.36 4.64 -8.45
CA VAL A 23 8.07 5.91 -9.14
C VAL A 23 7.35 6.84 -8.17
N TYR A 24 7.84 8.07 -8.05
CA TYR A 24 7.31 9.12 -7.18
C TYR A 24 6.79 10.27 -8.02
N ASN A 25 5.50 10.56 -7.85
CA ASN A 25 4.85 11.75 -8.38
C ASN A 25 5.05 12.92 -7.41
N SER A 26 5.27 14.12 -7.94
CA SER A 26 5.39 15.35 -7.16
C SER A 26 4.99 16.55 -8.01
N THR A 27 4.37 17.58 -7.44
CA THR A 27 4.08 18.82 -8.17
C THR A 27 5.28 19.77 -8.03
N ASN A 28 5.71 20.42 -9.12
CA ASN A 28 6.73 21.48 -9.06
C ASN A 28 6.11 22.83 -8.62
N LYS A 29 6.93 23.89 -8.61
CA LYS A 29 6.46 25.25 -8.26
C LYS A 29 5.46 25.83 -9.26
N ASP A 30 5.51 25.32 -10.48
CA ASP A 30 4.81 25.81 -11.67
C ASP A 30 3.48 25.08 -11.90
N GLY A 31 3.14 24.13 -11.02
CA GLY A 31 1.92 23.31 -11.08
C GLY A 31 2.04 22.03 -11.92
N GLU A 32 3.18 21.77 -12.56
CA GLU A 32 3.38 20.55 -13.35
C GLU A 32 3.52 19.30 -12.47
N LEU A 33 3.00 18.18 -12.97
CA LEU A 33 3.33 16.86 -12.45
C LEU A 33 4.75 16.45 -12.89
N VAL A 34 5.64 16.27 -11.92
CA VAL A 34 7.00 15.78 -12.11
C VAL A 34 7.13 14.38 -11.52
N GLN A 35 7.39 13.41 -12.39
CA GLN A 35 7.75 12.04 -12.00
C GLN A 35 9.26 11.93 -11.78
N THR A 36 9.67 11.19 -10.75
CA THR A 36 11.07 10.79 -10.50
C THR A 36 11.09 9.34 -10.01
N ALA A 37 12.21 8.64 -10.12
CA ALA A 37 12.27 7.22 -9.74
C ALA A 37 13.46 6.87 -8.85
N GLN A 38 13.27 5.85 -8.03
CA GLN A 38 14.32 5.12 -7.32
C GLN A 38 14.35 3.69 -7.88
N HIS A 39 15.37 3.39 -8.67
CA HIS A 39 15.61 2.07 -9.26
C HIS A 39 16.51 1.25 -8.33
N PHE A 40 16.29 -0.06 -8.30
CA PHE A 40 17.10 -1.07 -7.62
C PHE A 40 17.39 -2.22 -8.59
N PHE A 41 18.65 -2.66 -8.65
CA PHE A 41 19.18 -3.57 -9.67
C PHE A 41 20.28 -4.49 -9.10
N GLY A 42 20.68 -5.50 -9.88
CA GLY A 42 21.49 -6.63 -9.40
C GLY A 42 20.61 -7.80 -8.93
N ALA A 43 21.24 -8.97 -8.72
CA ALA A 43 20.55 -10.24 -8.48
C ALA A 43 19.54 -10.26 -7.31
N ASP A 44 19.72 -9.42 -6.29
CA ASP A 44 18.77 -9.28 -5.17
C ASP A 44 17.44 -8.60 -5.56
N PHE A 45 17.43 -7.88 -6.68
CA PHE A 45 16.32 -7.05 -7.17
C PHE A 45 15.80 -7.50 -8.53
N GLU A 46 16.63 -8.16 -9.32
CA GLU A 46 16.27 -8.86 -10.55
C GLU A 46 15.59 -10.20 -10.21
N PRO A 47 14.29 -10.38 -10.55
CA PRO A 47 13.62 -11.67 -10.41
C PRO A 47 14.12 -12.64 -11.49
N ALA A 48 14.31 -13.91 -11.13
CA ALA A 48 14.74 -14.95 -12.06
C ALA A 48 13.62 -15.37 -13.02
N ASP A 49 12.36 -15.31 -12.56
CA ASP A 49 11.17 -15.68 -13.32
C ASP A 49 9.95 -14.84 -12.90
N LYS A 50 8.76 -15.17 -13.43
CA LYS A 50 7.49 -14.46 -13.20
C LYS A 50 6.71 -15.00 -11.99
N SER A 51 7.31 -15.88 -11.17
CA SER A 51 6.62 -16.51 -10.06
C SER A 51 6.34 -15.53 -8.92
N ASP A 52 5.26 -15.83 -8.19
CA ASP A 52 4.85 -15.12 -7.00
C ASP A 52 5.92 -15.11 -5.89
N ASN A 53 6.77 -16.14 -5.86
CA ASN A 53 7.88 -16.27 -4.93
C ASN A 53 9.04 -15.33 -5.28
N GLU A 54 9.41 -15.22 -6.56
CA GLU A 54 10.47 -14.31 -7.02
C GLU A 54 10.04 -12.84 -6.92
N ILE A 55 8.81 -12.53 -7.29
CA ILE A 55 8.21 -11.20 -7.08
C ILE A 55 8.24 -10.84 -5.58
N PHE A 56 7.88 -11.78 -4.70
CA PHE A 56 7.95 -11.56 -3.25
C PHE A 56 9.40 -11.45 -2.72
N ARG A 57 10.37 -12.22 -3.25
CA ARG A 57 11.79 -12.09 -2.91
C ARG A 57 12.29 -10.68 -3.19
N VAL A 58 12.03 -10.16 -4.39
CA VAL A 58 12.45 -8.82 -4.83
C VAL A 58 11.80 -7.73 -3.97
N ILE A 59 10.48 -7.80 -3.70
CA ILE A 59 9.79 -6.87 -2.82
C ILE A 59 10.40 -6.91 -1.40
N LYS A 60 10.58 -8.10 -0.83
CA LYS A 60 11.17 -8.28 0.50
C LYS A 60 12.60 -7.72 0.59
N ASN A 61 13.42 -7.90 -0.46
CA ASN A 61 14.77 -7.37 -0.51
C ASN A 61 14.78 -5.82 -0.62
N MET A 62 13.81 -5.22 -1.32
CA MET A 62 13.62 -3.77 -1.37
C MET A 62 13.21 -3.21 0.01
N VAL A 63 12.27 -3.87 0.70
CA VAL A 63 11.91 -3.53 2.09
C VAL A 63 13.14 -3.63 3.00
N ALA A 64 13.91 -4.71 2.88
CA ALA A 64 15.11 -4.93 3.69
C ALA A 64 16.14 -3.79 3.53
N ILE A 65 16.49 -3.37 2.30
CA ILE A 65 17.43 -2.27 2.10
C ILE A 65 16.91 -0.96 2.70
N MET A 66 15.63 -0.61 2.50
CA MET A 66 15.06 0.60 3.09
C MET A 66 15.11 0.54 4.63
N TRP A 67 14.72 -0.60 5.22
CA TRP A 67 14.66 -0.78 6.66
C TRP A 67 16.04 -0.78 7.31
N HIS A 68 17.03 -1.47 6.73
CA HIS A 68 18.41 -1.44 7.19
C HIS A 68 19.04 -0.06 7.06
N THR A 69 18.75 0.69 5.99
CA THR A 69 19.32 2.03 5.78
C THR A 69 18.76 3.05 6.78
N ILE A 70 17.47 2.95 7.13
CA ILE A 70 16.87 3.79 8.19
C ILE A 70 17.37 3.37 9.59
N ALA A 71 17.60 2.08 9.83
CA ALA A 71 18.23 1.62 11.07
C ALA A 71 19.67 2.15 11.23
N GLU A 72 20.46 2.19 10.15
CA GLU A 72 21.81 2.73 10.18
C GLU A 72 21.82 4.27 10.29
N GLU A 73 20.90 4.96 9.60
CA GLU A 73 20.69 6.41 9.78
C GLU A 73 20.42 6.76 11.26
N LYS A 74 19.53 6.00 11.92
CA LYS A 74 19.19 6.21 13.34
C LYS A 74 20.41 6.11 14.27
N LYS A 75 21.39 5.24 13.96
CA LYS A 75 22.65 5.14 14.71
C LYS A 75 23.56 6.34 14.41
N LEU A 76 23.86 6.57 13.13
CA LEU A 76 24.79 7.62 12.70
C LEU A 76 24.36 9.03 13.14
N ARG A 77 23.06 9.25 13.31
CA ARG A 77 22.49 10.50 13.83
C ARG A 77 22.63 10.71 15.34
N ALA A 78 22.96 9.68 16.12
CA ALA A 78 23.25 9.84 17.55
C ALA A 78 24.49 10.72 17.77
N ASP A 79 25.51 10.50 16.94
CA ASP A 79 26.78 11.25 16.98
C ASP A 79 26.80 12.44 16.01
N ALA A 80 26.04 12.39 14.91
CA ALA A 80 26.00 13.43 13.88
C ALA A 80 24.61 13.62 13.24
N ASP A 81 23.74 14.46 13.85
CA ASP A 81 22.40 14.76 13.30
C ASP A 81 22.41 15.53 11.96
N GLY A 82 23.55 15.75 11.31
CA GLY A 82 23.59 16.15 9.89
C GLY A 82 23.24 15.00 8.91
N ILE A 83 23.35 13.74 9.34
CA ILE A 83 23.28 12.57 8.46
C ILE A 83 21.82 12.20 8.13
N ARG A 84 21.49 12.04 6.85
CA ARG A 84 20.18 11.59 6.35
C ARG A 84 20.37 10.64 5.17
N SER A 85 19.57 9.58 5.12
CA SER A 85 19.46 8.69 3.95
C SER A 85 18.92 9.46 2.73
N LYS A 86 19.19 8.95 1.52
CA LYS A 86 18.75 9.57 0.26
C LYS A 86 17.42 9.00 -0.28
N PHE A 87 16.91 7.93 0.34
CA PHE A 87 15.61 7.36 0.00
C PHE A 87 14.46 8.31 0.35
N ARG A 88 13.31 8.09 -0.29
CA ARG A 88 12.08 8.82 0.02
C ARG A 88 11.33 8.12 1.15
N ALA A 89 10.94 8.88 2.17
CA ALA A 89 10.00 8.43 3.20
C ALA A 89 8.55 8.44 2.69
N THR A 90 8.24 9.27 1.68
CA THR A 90 6.95 9.29 0.99
C THR A 90 6.69 7.98 0.24
N THR A 91 5.45 7.53 0.21
CA THR A 91 5.01 6.37 -0.57
C THR A 91 5.20 6.62 -2.09
N PRO A 92 5.68 5.64 -2.88
CA PRO A 92 5.67 5.74 -4.35
C PRO A 92 4.24 5.62 -4.92
N ALA A 93 4.01 6.30 -6.04
CA ALA A 93 2.77 6.24 -6.81
C ALA A 93 2.71 5.00 -7.71
N GLU A 94 3.85 4.49 -8.18
CA GLU A 94 3.93 3.22 -8.90
C GLU A 94 5.09 2.36 -8.41
N ILE A 95 4.94 1.04 -8.50
CA ILE A 95 6.03 0.08 -8.34
C ILE A 95 6.07 -0.84 -9.55
N ILE A 96 7.20 -0.86 -10.27
CA ILE A 96 7.40 -1.60 -11.51
C ILE A 96 8.50 -2.64 -11.31
N ILE A 97 8.26 -3.88 -11.73
CA ILE A 97 9.19 -5.01 -11.62
C ILE A 97 9.42 -5.61 -13.01
N CYS A 98 10.68 -5.74 -13.42
CA CYS A 98 11.11 -6.23 -14.72
C CYS A 98 12.14 -7.36 -14.60
N GLU A 99 12.03 -8.37 -15.47
CA GLU A 99 13.03 -9.45 -15.63
C GLU A 99 14.33 -8.90 -16.25
N LYS A 100 15.39 -9.71 -16.22
CA LYS A 100 16.74 -9.36 -16.73
C LYS A 100 16.80 -8.98 -18.22
N SER A 101 15.82 -9.42 -19.01
CA SER A 101 15.62 -9.01 -20.41
C SER A 101 15.14 -7.56 -20.58
N GLY A 102 14.64 -6.95 -19.51
CA GLY A 102 13.93 -5.66 -19.53
C GLY A 102 12.41 -5.76 -19.67
N ASN A 103 11.84 -6.95 -19.87
CA ASN A 103 10.38 -7.09 -19.95
C ASN A 103 9.73 -6.84 -18.58
N ARG A 104 8.61 -6.11 -18.57
CA ARG A 104 7.81 -5.86 -17.37
C ARG A 104 7.07 -7.14 -16.95
N ILE A 105 7.34 -7.61 -15.73
CA ILE A 105 6.61 -8.73 -15.10
C ILE A 105 5.36 -8.20 -14.40
N LYS A 106 5.51 -7.09 -13.65
CA LYS A 106 4.44 -6.52 -12.84
C LYS A 106 4.56 -5.01 -12.80
N LYS A 107 3.42 -4.32 -12.85
CA LYS A 107 3.25 -2.95 -12.36
C LYS A 107 2.17 -2.97 -11.30
N TYR A 108 2.38 -2.19 -10.25
CA TYR A 108 1.38 -1.76 -9.31
C TYR A 108 1.17 -0.26 -9.51
N ASP A 109 -0.05 0.15 -9.86
CA ASP A 109 -0.49 1.53 -9.66
C ASP A 109 -1.03 1.62 -8.24
N LEU A 110 -0.59 2.64 -7.52
CA LEU A 110 -0.78 2.75 -6.07
C LEU A 110 -1.39 4.10 -5.68
N THR A 111 -1.78 4.91 -6.67
CA THR A 111 -2.35 6.26 -6.52
C THR A 111 -3.56 6.26 -5.59
N ASP A 112 -4.50 5.33 -5.80
CA ASP A 112 -5.73 5.18 -5.00
C ASP A 112 -5.69 4.00 -4.00
N SER A 113 -4.57 3.29 -3.90
CA SER A 113 -4.44 2.15 -3.00
C SER A 113 -4.34 2.59 -1.53
N VAL A 114 -4.82 1.76 -0.59
CA VAL A 114 -4.54 1.95 0.85
C VAL A 114 -3.05 2.01 1.12
N TRP A 115 -2.23 1.42 0.25
CA TRP A 115 -0.77 1.56 0.23
C TRP A 115 -0.27 2.99 0.44
N ALA A 116 -0.87 3.97 -0.27
CA ALA A 116 -0.52 5.39 -0.18
C ALA A 116 -0.51 5.91 1.26
N ARG A 117 -1.40 5.37 2.12
CA ARG A 117 -1.61 5.74 3.53
C ARG A 117 -0.80 4.91 4.53
N ILE A 118 -0.12 3.83 4.10
CA ILE A 118 0.68 2.94 4.96
C ILE A 118 2.17 3.27 4.86
N GLY A 119 2.70 3.46 3.64
CA GLY A 119 4.10 3.77 3.40
C GLY A 119 5.08 2.59 3.57
N LEU A 120 6.39 2.91 3.52
CA LEU A 120 7.49 1.93 3.45
C LEU A 120 8.45 1.92 4.65
N VAL A 121 8.39 2.93 5.51
CA VAL A 121 9.40 3.21 6.54
C VAL A 121 9.13 2.39 7.81
N PRO A 122 10.15 1.77 8.45
CA PRO A 122 9.96 1.06 9.72
C PRO A 122 9.53 2.01 10.84
N THR A 123 8.71 1.52 11.77
CA THR A 123 8.35 2.30 12.96
C THR A 123 9.49 2.33 13.98
N LYS A 124 9.44 3.25 14.96
CA LYS A 124 10.39 3.27 16.09
C LYS A 124 10.49 1.90 16.77
N VAL A 125 9.35 1.23 16.98
CA VAL A 125 9.24 -0.09 17.64
C VAL A 125 9.91 -1.18 16.80
N ASP A 126 9.85 -1.11 15.47
CA ASP A 126 10.55 -2.05 14.60
C ASP A 126 12.07 -1.90 14.69
N LEU A 127 12.55 -0.66 14.75
CA LEU A 127 13.96 -0.29 14.89
C LEU A 127 14.57 -0.59 16.28
N GLU A 128 13.77 -1.07 17.22
CA GLU A 128 14.18 -1.41 18.60
C GLU A 128 14.13 -2.94 18.88
N LYS A 129 13.87 -3.76 17.85
CA LYS A 129 13.84 -5.23 17.93
C LYS A 129 15.23 -5.86 17.88
N SER A 130 15.33 -7.09 18.41
CA SER A 130 16.52 -7.95 18.24
C SER A 130 16.79 -8.20 16.74
N ASN A 131 18.06 -8.37 16.36
CA ASN A 131 18.45 -8.53 14.95
C ASN A 131 17.74 -9.73 14.27
N ARG A 132 17.50 -10.82 15.00
CA ARG A 132 16.74 -11.99 14.53
C ARG A 132 15.28 -11.67 14.27
N ASP A 133 14.66 -10.92 15.17
CA ASP A 133 13.21 -10.65 15.14
C ASP A 133 12.89 -9.41 14.27
N PHE A 134 13.89 -8.57 13.99
CA PHE A 134 13.90 -7.58 12.91
C PHE A 134 13.78 -8.26 11.53
N GLN A 135 14.57 -9.30 11.24
CA GLN A 135 14.45 -10.06 9.97
C GLN A 135 13.07 -10.73 9.80
N LYS A 136 12.51 -11.30 10.87
CA LYS A 136 11.12 -11.80 10.86
C LYS A 136 10.13 -10.69 10.58
N THR A 137 10.34 -9.50 11.16
CA THR A 137 9.49 -8.33 10.92
C THR A 137 9.59 -7.86 9.47
N ILE A 138 10.78 -7.81 8.85
CA ILE A 138 10.96 -7.48 7.42
C ILE A 138 10.15 -8.43 6.53
N HIS A 139 10.17 -9.75 6.81
CA HIS A 139 9.35 -10.71 6.06
C HIS A 139 7.84 -10.45 6.24
N ALA A 140 7.38 -10.24 7.48
CA ALA A 140 5.98 -9.97 7.78
C ALA A 140 5.50 -8.64 7.16
N ALA A 141 6.32 -7.59 7.24
CA ALA A 141 6.10 -6.30 6.60
C ALA A 141 6.02 -6.49 5.09
N ALA A 142 7.01 -7.12 4.44
CA ALA A 142 6.98 -7.38 2.99
C ALA A 142 5.72 -8.14 2.54
N LYS A 143 5.18 -9.04 3.37
CA LYS A 143 3.93 -9.75 3.08
C LYS A 143 2.70 -8.84 3.21
N ALA A 144 2.62 -8.03 4.26
CA ALA A 144 1.57 -7.02 4.41
C ALA A 144 1.61 -5.97 3.30
N ILE A 145 2.81 -5.52 2.93
CA ILE A 145 3.11 -4.62 1.81
C ILE A 145 2.61 -5.21 0.48
N ARG A 146 2.98 -6.46 0.17
CA ARG A 146 2.52 -7.16 -1.04
C ARG A 146 0.99 -7.30 -1.08
N ASN A 147 0.34 -7.56 0.05
CA ASN A 147 -1.11 -7.63 0.14
C ASN A 147 -1.77 -6.25 -0.05
N ALA A 148 -1.22 -5.19 0.56
CA ALA A 148 -1.73 -3.82 0.43
C ALA A 148 -1.61 -3.28 -1.00
N MET A 149 -0.51 -3.59 -1.71
CA MET A 149 -0.36 -3.22 -3.13
C MET A 149 -1.34 -3.93 -4.07
N ASN A 150 -1.85 -5.12 -3.70
CA ASN A 150 -2.96 -5.77 -4.40
C ASN A 150 -4.34 -5.21 -3.97
N PHE A 151 -4.43 -4.46 -2.88
CA PHE A 151 -5.67 -3.92 -2.34
C PHE A 151 -5.90 -2.49 -2.85
N ALA A 152 -6.57 -2.39 -3.99
CA ALA A 152 -7.20 -1.17 -4.47
C ALA A 152 -8.66 -1.13 -3.96
N PRO A 153 -9.00 -0.29 -2.95
CA PRO A 153 -10.38 -0.12 -2.52
C PRO A 153 -11.13 0.62 -3.62
N ASN A 154 -12.04 -0.06 -4.33
CA ASN A 154 -12.80 0.55 -5.42
C ASN A 154 -13.88 1.51 -4.88
N LEU A 155 -13.45 2.68 -4.41
CA LEU A 155 -14.29 3.71 -3.77
C LEU A 155 -15.40 4.20 -4.72
N ALA A 156 -15.18 4.16 -6.04
CA ALA A 156 -16.20 4.44 -7.05
C ALA A 156 -17.40 3.46 -7.00
N SER A 157 -17.24 2.26 -6.45
CA SER A 157 -18.37 1.33 -6.20
C SER A 157 -19.07 1.53 -4.84
N LEU A 158 -18.60 2.46 -4.01
CA LEU A 158 -19.22 2.83 -2.73
C LEU A 158 -20.04 4.12 -2.81
N GLU A 159 -19.90 4.91 -3.88
CA GLU A 159 -20.73 6.10 -4.13
C GLU A 159 -22.12 5.78 -4.70
N LYS A 160 -22.97 5.18 -3.84
CA LYS A 160 -24.39 5.55 -3.60
C LYS A 160 -25.14 4.38 -2.95
N PRO A 161 -25.72 4.57 -1.75
CA PRO A 161 -26.97 3.90 -1.42
C PRO A 161 -28.00 4.29 -2.48
N ALA A 162 -28.61 3.32 -3.15
CA ALA A 162 -29.67 3.61 -4.11
C ALA A 162 -30.86 4.24 -3.39
N GLU A 163 -31.15 5.52 -3.66
CA GLU A 163 -32.37 6.17 -3.18
C GLU A 163 -33.59 5.40 -3.69
N LYS A 164 -34.27 4.70 -2.79
CA LYS A 164 -35.57 4.09 -3.11
C LYS A 164 -36.60 5.20 -3.28
N THR A 165 -36.75 5.67 -4.51
CA THR A 165 -37.79 6.62 -4.91
C THR A 165 -39.17 5.97 -4.89
N THR A 166 -39.71 5.71 -3.70
CA THR A 166 -41.14 5.43 -3.50
C THR A 166 -41.94 6.71 -3.73
N LYS A 167 -42.35 6.96 -4.97
CA LYS A 167 -43.34 8.00 -5.29
C LYS A 167 -44.74 7.51 -4.94
N THR A 168 -45.54 8.41 -4.38
CA THR A 168 -46.75 8.12 -3.59
C THR A 168 -48.06 8.23 -4.38
N GLY A 169 -49.06 7.41 -4.03
CA GLY A 169 -50.49 7.61 -4.30
C GLY A 169 -51.30 6.57 -3.49
N LYS A 170 -52.07 6.95 -2.46
CA LYS A 170 -53.48 7.44 -2.50
C LYS A 170 -54.46 6.40 -3.10
N ALA A 171 -55.64 6.09 -2.53
CA ALA A 171 -56.30 6.38 -1.23
C ALA A 171 -57.58 5.46 -1.14
N GLU A 172 -58.46 5.38 -0.12
CA GLU A 172 -58.61 5.95 1.24
C GLU A 172 -59.74 5.19 2.01
N LYS A 173 -59.85 5.34 3.35
CA LYS A 173 -61.06 5.06 4.20
C LYS A 173 -61.52 3.57 4.33
N VAL A 174 -62.32 3.10 5.33
CA VAL A 174 -62.83 3.63 6.63
C VAL A 174 -63.23 2.46 7.57
N ALA A 175 -63.15 2.66 8.90
CA ALA A 175 -63.73 1.84 10.01
C ALA A 175 -63.35 0.32 10.05
N GLU A 176 -63.56 -0.46 11.12
CA GLU A 176 -64.29 -0.26 12.40
C GLU A 176 -63.59 -1.03 13.55
N GLN A 177 -63.95 -0.77 14.81
CA GLN A 177 -63.54 -1.56 15.99
C GLN A 177 -64.83 -1.95 16.75
N PRO A 178 -64.96 -3.19 17.27
CA PRO A 178 -64.73 -3.35 18.71
C PRO A 178 -64.22 -4.73 19.22
N ALA A 179 -63.59 -4.66 20.40
CA ALA A 179 -63.64 -5.57 21.58
C ALA A 179 -63.71 -7.12 21.47
N GLY A 180 -62.83 -7.76 22.26
CA GLY A 180 -62.96 -9.12 22.83
C GLY A 180 -61.60 -9.64 23.32
N THR A 181 -61.22 -9.57 24.62
CA THR A 181 -61.50 -10.53 25.72
C THR A 181 -61.13 -11.99 25.42
N VAL A 182 -60.37 -12.74 26.22
CA VAL A 182 -59.89 -12.55 27.62
C VAL A 182 -58.50 -13.22 27.85
N ALA A 183 -58.01 -13.17 29.10
CA ALA A 183 -56.82 -13.83 29.65
C ALA A 183 -56.95 -15.39 29.70
N ASP A 184 -56.05 -16.20 30.28
CA ASP A 184 -54.84 -15.99 31.12
C ASP A 184 -53.86 -17.21 30.88
N GLU A 185 -52.75 -17.51 31.56
CA GLU A 185 -52.08 -17.09 32.82
C GLU A 185 -50.54 -17.23 32.63
N SER A 186 -49.68 -16.88 33.61
CA SER A 186 -48.27 -17.28 33.64
C SER A 186 -47.63 -17.44 35.05
N LYS A 187 -47.68 -18.65 35.64
CA LYS A 187 -46.69 -19.37 36.51
C LYS A 187 -47.27 -20.74 36.92
N LYS A 188 -46.55 -21.80 37.31
CA LYS A 188 -45.22 -22.05 37.90
C LYS A 188 -45.16 -22.02 39.45
N ALA A 189 -45.50 -23.18 40.02
CA ALA A 189 -44.90 -23.85 41.19
C ALA A 189 -45.14 -23.30 42.61
N ALA A 190 -45.11 -24.25 43.56
CA ALA A 190 -45.28 -24.17 45.01
C ALA A 190 -46.71 -23.89 45.50
#